data_AF-A0A0P7Z9W8-F1
#
_entry.id   AF-A0A0P7Z9W8-F1
#
_cell.length_a   1.000
_cell.length_b   1.000
_cell.length_c   1.000
_cell.angle_alpha   90.00
_cell.angle_beta   90.00
_cell.angle_gamma   90.00
#
_symmetry.space_group_name_H-M   'P 1'
#
loop_
_entity.id
_entity.type
_entity.pdbx_description
1 polymer ?
#
loop_
_entity_poly.entity_id
_entity_poly.type
_entity_poly.pdbx_seq_one_letter_code
_entity_poly.pdbx_strand_id
1 'polypeptide(L)'
;MSPSHPQRPRPQRPNTSNSEEKPYVIVPFPRQRPSLGTPKYHGHEKYHEQQKRRSGRLHLKLIVKNAVHISTGVMVLGEDIEQPQYDILKTMLRGNDQHLLLPGSSLKGVVRSIHEAITNSTLGAITPFARREGWIPQHRSLNPRRVHQLCPSSRLFGAMNWQGVLHFQDARCQTNEFRVQCLPSLYAPQEKKFYEEKRRKDLNDDYFDMSSRQVQGRKFYYHFSHPISRAEKGVLAQQALAEYVFTTQIRYHSLTPAELGSVFAALGLDTKHGFYLKVGAGKPIGLGTVEVQITEIEQPESMGDRYRSYDAESPGITGDALTQFIETSLAEAHRQHLIDSQQLQQISEILSYPSQRQPKLEY
;
A
#
# COMPACT_ATOMS: atom_id res chain seq x y z
N MET A 1 -37.53 -15.84 45.54
CA MET A 1 -36.45 -14.87 45.23
C MET A 1 -35.82 -15.27 43.91
N SER A 2 -36.15 -14.59 42.83
CA SER A 2 -35.61 -14.90 41.50
C SER A 2 -34.24 -14.21 41.33
N PRO A 3 -33.21 -14.88 40.80
CA PRO A 3 -31.88 -14.31 40.69
C PRO A 3 -31.85 -13.21 39.61
N SER A 4 -31.34 -12.05 39.97
CA SER A 4 -31.15 -10.90 39.07
C SER A 4 -30.09 -11.23 38.01
N HIS A 5 -30.46 -11.18 36.74
CA HIS A 5 -29.51 -11.28 35.63
C HIS A 5 -28.50 -10.11 35.69
N PRO A 6 -27.20 -10.37 35.44
CA PRO A 6 -26.20 -9.31 35.31
C PRO A 6 -26.53 -8.43 34.10
N GLN A 7 -26.65 -7.13 34.33
CA GLN A 7 -26.87 -6.15 33.26
C GLN A 7 -25.67 -6.16 32.31
N ARG A 8 -25.93 -6.32 31.00
CA ARG A 8 -24.93 -6.09 29.96
C ARG A 8 -24.36 -4.67 30.10
N PRO A 9 -23.03 -4.49 30.02
CA PRO A 9 -22.44 -3.15 30.03
C PRO A 9 -23.02 -2.34 28.87
N ARG A 10 -23.63 -1.20 29.20
CA ARG A 10 -24.09 -0.24 28.18
C ARG A 10 -22.86 0.37 27.52
N PRO A 11 -22.75 0.38 26.19
CA PRO A 11 -21.68 1.11 25.52
C PRO A 11 -21.77 2.59 25.94
N GLN A 12 -20.65 3.13 26.45
CA GLN A 12 -20.53 4.56 26.71
C GLN A 12 -20.76 5.32 25.41
N ARG A 13 -21.58 6.37 25.48
CA ARG A 13 -21.82 7.27 24.35
C ARG A 13 -20.52 8.03 24.09
N PRO A 14 -19.98 8.03 22.87
CA PRO A 14 -18.91 8.97 22.53
C PRO A 14 -19.47 10.40 22.65
N ASN A 15 -18.76 11.27 23.36
CA ASN A 15 -19.09 12.68 23.48
C ASN A 15 -19.09 13.32 22.08
N THR A 16 -20.23 13.86 21.66
CA THR A 16 -20.46 14.43 20.32
C THR A 16 -20.05 15.92 20.22
N SER A 17 -18.98 16.36 20.89
CA SER A 17 -18.63 17.80 20.93
C SER A 17 -17.18 18.16 20.59
N ASN A 18 -16.40 17.26 20.01
CA ASN A 18 -15.18 17.63 19.28
C ASN A 18 -15.13 16.77 18.02
N SER A 19 -15.07 17.37 16.83
CA SER A 19 -14.76 16.62 15.61
C SER A 19 -13.29 16.21 15.69
N GLU A 20 -13.01 15.11 16.39
CA GLU A 20 -11.67 14.61 16.54
C GLU A 20 -11.07 14.30 15.17
N GLU A 21 -9.92 14.91 14.92
CA GLU A 21 -9.21 14.75 13.66
C GLU A 21 -8.83 13.28 13.47
N LYS A 22 -9.34 12.67 12.41
CA LYS A 22 -9.16 11.25 12.13
C LYS A 22 -7.72 10.95 11.74
N PRO A 23 -7.19 9.74 12.02
CA PRO A 23 -5.83 9.36 11.65
C PRO A 23 -5.69 9.06 10.15
N TYR A 24 -6.65 9.48 9.34
CA TYR A 24 -6.73 9.22 7.91
C TYR A 24 -7.49 10.33 7.20
N VAL A 25 -7.32 10.38 5.89
CA VAL A 25 -8.10 11.21 4.98
C VAL A 25 -8.59 10.41 3.78
N ILE A 26 -9.65 10.90 3.15
CA ILE A 26 -10.16 10.36 1.89
C ILE A 26 -9.62 11.22 0.74
N VAL A 27 -8.80 10.61 -0.11
CA VAL A 27 -8.37 11.20 -1.39
C VAL A 27 -9.47 10.93 -2.41
N PRO A 28 -10.16 11.98 -2.90
CA PRO A 28 -11.35 11.81 -3.73
C PRO A 28 -11.01 11.11 -5.04
N PHE A 29 -11.97 10.37 -5.60
CA PHE A 29 -11.79 9.87 -6.97
C PHE A 29 -11.75 11.05 -7.94
N PRO A 30 -10.85 11.05 -8.95
CA PRO A 30 -10.92 12.02 -10.03
C PRO A 30 -12.31 12.00 -10.69
N ARG A 31 -12.81 13.17 -11.12
CA ARG A 31 -14.11 13.25 -11.82
C ARG A 31 -14.03 12.71 -13.24
N GLN A 32 -12.84 12.79 -13.85
CA GLN A 32 -12.57 12.31 -15.19
C GLN A 32 -12.50 10.79 -15.21
N ARG A 33 -12.91 10.18 -16.33
CA ARG A 33 -12.77 8.73 -16.52
C ARG A 33 -11.29 8.34 -16.62
N PRO A 34 -10.91 7.13 -16.17
CA PRO A 34 -9.57 6.61 -16.39
C PRO A 34 -9.16 6.63 -17.86
N SER A 35 -7.88 6.92 -18.12
CA SER A 35 -7.26 6.72 -19.43
C SER A 35 -7.12 5.21 -19.69
N LEU A 36 -7.85 4.68 -20.67
CA LEU A 36 -7.85 3.26 -20.97
C LEU A 36 -6.96 2.98 -22.19
N GLY A 37 -6.08 1.98 -22.09
CA GLY A 37 -5.29 1.51 -23.23
C GLY A 37 -4.25 2.50 -23.77
N THR A 38 -3.95 3.57 -23.03
CA THR A 38 -2.96 4.58 -23.42
C THR A 38 -1.86 4.69 -22.36
N PRO A 39 -0.57 4.48 -22.72
CA PRO A 39 -0.09 4.11 -24.06
C PRO A 39 -0.59 2.71 -24.48
N LYS A 40 -0.51 2.39 -25.77
CA LYS A 40 -0.96 1.09 -26.30
C LYS A 40 -0.26 -0.03 -25.55
N TYR A 41 -1.04 -0.80 -24.80
CA TYR A 41 -0.51 -1.92 -24.04
C TYR A 41 -0.30 -3.11 -24.97
N HIS A 42 0.86 -3.73 -24.82
CA HIS A 42 1.24 -4.94 -25.51
C HIS A 42 1.19 -6.11 -24.54
N GLY A 43 0.77 -7.27 -25.04
CA GLY A 43 0.81 -8.50 -24.26
C GLY A 43 2.22 -9.06 -24.19
N HIS A 44 2.37 -10.17 -23.47
CA HIS A 44 3.66 -10.80 -23.20
C HIS A 44 4.18 -11.63 -24.37
N GLU A 45 3.42 -11.73 -25.46
CA GLU A 45 3.76 -12.54 -26.63
C GLU A 45 4.98 -12.03 -27.40
N LYS A 46 5.36 -10.75 -27.26
CA LYS A 46 6.45 -10.13 -28.02
C LYS A 46 7.22 -9.09 -27.21
N TYR A 47 8.54 -9.03 -27.44
CA TYR A 47 9.36 -7.90 -27.04
C TYR A 47 9.22 -6.77 -28.07
N HIS A 48 9.08 -5.54 -27.59
CA HIS A 48 8.87 -4.35 -28.43
C HIS A 48 10.08 -3.43 -28.33
N GLU A 49 11.22 -3.90 -28.84
CA GLU A 49 12.52 -3.21 -28.76
C GLU A 49 12.47 -1.81 -29.39
N GLN A 50 11.77 -1.66 -30.51
CA GLN A 50 11.57 -0.37 -31.19
C GLN A 50 10.85 0.69 -30.33
N GLN A 51 10.10 0.28 -29.29
CA GLN A 51 9.37 1.19 -28.40
C GLN A 51 10.14 1.54 -27.11
N LYS A 52 11.42 1.19 -27.03
CA LYS A 52 12.25 1.38 -25.82
C LYS A 52 11.61 0.82 -24.54
N ARG A 53 10.85 -0.28 -24.67
CA ARG A 53 10.23 -0.97 -23.54
C ARG A 53 11.28 -1.79 -22.80
N ARG A 54 11.37 -1.60 -21.50
CA ARG A 54 12.43 -2.14 -20.64
C ARG A 54 11.86 -3.22 -19.72
N SER A 55 12.68 -4.24 -19.47
CA SER A 55 12.42 -5.25 -18.45
C SER A 55 13.65 -5.34 -17.56
N GLY A 56 13.46 -5.62 -16.27
CA GLY A 56 14.57 -5.61 -15.32
C GLY A 56 14.13 -5.93 -13.91
N ARG A 57 15.05 -5.72 -12.96
CA ARG A 57 14.84 -5.88 -11.54
C ARG A 57 15.25 -4.62 -10.81
N LEU A 58 14.36 -4.12 -9.96
CA LEU A 58 14.68 -3.08 -8.99
C LEU A 58 15.12 -3.78 -7.70
N HIS A 59 16.28 -3.45 -7.18
CA HIS A 59 16.75 -3.90 -5.88
C HIS A 59 16.44 -2.82 -4.85
N LEU A 60 15.65 -3.16 -3.84
CA LEU A 60 15.12 -2.20 -2.87
C LEU A 60 15.64 -2.48 -1.46
N LYS A 61 15.90 -1.39 -0.73
CA LYS A 61 15.93 -1.36 0.74
C LYS A 61 14.65 -0.69 1.24
N LEU A 62 14.00 -1.33 2.20
CA LEU A 62 12.85 -0.81 2.94
C LEU A 62 13.30 -0.54 4.37
N ILE A 63 13.41 0.73 4.75
CA ILE A 63 13.92 1.13 6.06
C ILE A 63 12.74 1.49 6.95
N VAL A 64 12.55 0.74 8.04
CA VAL A 64 11.45 0.97 8.98
C VAL A 64 11.74 2.23 9.79
N LYS A 65 10.81 3.21 9.81
CA LYS A 65 10.89 4.41 10.66
C LYS A 65 10.01 4.31 11.89
N ASN A 66 8.78 3.83 11.71
CA ASN A 66 7.90 3.41 12.80
C ASN A 66 7.63 1.91 12.66
N ALA A 67 7.62 1.20 13.78
CA ALA A 67 7.55 -0.25 13.81
C ALA A 67 6.45 -0.84 12.89
N VAL A 68 6.73 -1.98 12.27
CA VAL A 68 5.87 -2.64 11.28
C VAL A 68 5.42 -3.98 11.82
N HIS A 69 4.13 -4.27 11.66
CA HIS A 69 3.57 -5.61 11.85
C HIS A 69 2.73 -5.99 10.63
N ILE A 70 2.99 -7.16 10.05
CA ILE A 70 2.12 -7.79 9.05
C ILE A 70 1.73 -9.15 9.57
N SER A 71 0.47 -9.30 9.98
CA SER A 71 0.01 -10.56 10.56
C SER A 71 -0.08 -11.66 9.51
N THR A 72 0.33 -12.87 9.88
CA THR A 72 0.10 -14.09 9.08
C THR A 72 -1.36 -14.57 9.10
N GLY A 73 -2.20 -14.02 9.99
CA GLY A 73 -3.54 -14.54 10.26
C GLY A 73 -3.55 -15.72 11.23
N VAL A 74 -2.38 -16.18 11.69
CA VAL A 74 -2.21 -17.27 12.65
C VAL A 74 -1.73 -16.71 13.98
N MET A 75 -2.18 -17.36 15.06
CA MET A 75 -1.71 -17.13 16.43
C MET A 75 -0.81 -18.31 16.81
N VAL A 76 0.31 -18.03 17.48
CA VAL A 76 1.25 -19.07 17.94
C VAL A 76 1.50 -18.93 19.44
N LEU A 77 2.01 -19.99 20.06
CA LEU A 77 2.47 -19.92 21.44
C LEU A 77 3.81 -19.18 21.51
N GLY A 78 4.08 -18.47 22.61
CA GLY A 78 5.36 -17.78 22.76
C GLY A 78 6.55 -18.73 22.76
N GLU A 79 6.38 -19.94 23.29
CA GLU A 79 7.40 -21.01 23.24
C GLU A 79 7.80 -21.40 21.82
N ASP A 80 6.87 -21.39 20.85
CA ASP A 80 7.12 -21.74 19.44
C ASP A 80 8.08 -20.75 18.75
N ILE A 81 8.27 -19.56 19.34
CA ILE A 81 9.11 -18.50 18.79
C ILE A 81 10.17 -17.99 19.77
N GLU A 82 10.56 -18.83 20.73
CA GLU A 82 11.60 -18.52 21.73
C GLU A 82 11.25 -17.29 22.60
N GLN A 83 9.97 -17.13 22.93
CA GLN A 83 9.46 -16.10 23.84
C GLN A 83 8.52 -16.72 24.90
N PRO A 84 9.05 -17.60 25.79
CA PRO A 84 8.24 -18.37 26.74
C PRO A 84 7.51 -17.50 27.78
N GLN A 85 7.86 -16.22 27.89
CA GLN A 85 7.17 -15.25 28.75
C GLN A 85 5.81 -14.79 28.22
N TYR A 86 5.42 -15.19 27.00
CA TYR A 86 4.13 -14.84 26.40
C TYR A 86 3.34 -16.10 26.08
N ASP A 87 2.04 -16.11 26.41
CA ASP A 87 1.19 -17.28 26.12
C ASP A 87 0.90 -17.39 24.62
N ILE A 88 0.27 -16.37 24.03
CA ILE A 88 -0.17 -16.39 22.63
C ILE A 88 0.08 -15.02 21.99
N LEU A 89 0.57 -15.02 20.75
CA LEU A 89 0.83 -13.80 19.99
C LEU A 89 0.59 -13.95 18.48
N LYS A 90 0.37 -12.81 17.81
CA LYS A 90 0.33 -12.69 16.35
C LYS A 90 1.73 -12.61 15.78
N THR A 91 2.06 -13.46 14.82
CA THR A 91 3.38 -13.46 14.18
C THR A 91 3.39 -12.72 12.87
N MET A 92 4.60 -12.37 12.45
CA MET A 92 4.92 -12.03 11.08
C MET A 92 5.40 -13.29 10.34
N LEU A 93 5.42 -13.25 9.01
CA LEU A 93 6.01 -14.32 8.22
C LEU A 93 7.51 -14.40 8.51
N ARG A 94 8.06 -15.61 8.59
CA ARG A 94 9.50 -15.86 8.72
C ARG A 94 9.99 -16.72 7.57
N GLY A 95 11.21 -16.44 7.10
CA GLY A 95 11.91 -17.30 6.16
C GLY A 95 12.43 -18.57 6.85
N ASN A 96 12.98 -19.50 6.06
CA ASN A 96 13.63 -20.71 6.59
C ASN A 96 14.81 -20.38 7.52
N ASP A 97 15.41 -19.22 7.34
CA ASP A 97 16.49 -18.66 8.15
C ASP A 97 16.03 -17.87 9.38
N GLN A 98 14.73 -17.94 9.72
CA GLN A 98 14.09 -17.25 10.84
C GLN A 98 14.04 -15.71 10.73
N HIS A 99 14.52 -15.13 9.63
CA HIS A 99 14.40 -13.68 9.42
C HIS A 99 12.95 -13.31 9.13
N LEU A 100 12.52 -12.15 9.66
CA LEU A 100 11.20 -11.61 9.37
C LEU A 100 11.05 -11.31 7.88
N LEU A 101 9.88 -11.60 7.33
CA LEU A 101 9.50 -11.29 5.96
C LEU A 101 8.33 -10.29 5.92
N LEU A 102 8.44 -9.29 5.04
CA LEU A 102 7.28 -8.51 4.59
C LEU A 102 6.77 -9.14 3.29
N PRO A 103 5.54 -9.66 3.24
CA PRO A 103 5.02 -10.27 2.02
C PRO A 103 5.02 -9.28 0.85
N GLY A 104 5.49 -9.72 -0.32
CA GLY A 104 5.49 -8.95 -1.55
C GLY A 104 4.08 -8.55 -1.97
N SER A 105 3.07 -9.35 -1.61
CA SER A 105 1.65 -9.01 -1.78
C SER A 105 1.22 -7.78 -0.97
N SER A 106 1.77 -7.58 0.23
CA SER A 106 1.49 -6.42 1.07
C SER A 106 2.14 -5.15 0.50
N LEU A 107 3.40 -5.24 0.07
CA LEU A 107 4.08 -4.13 -0.61
C LEU A 107 3.36 -3.77 -1.92
N LYS A 108 3.02 -4.78 -2.74
CA LYS A 108 2.24 -4.61 -3.97
C LYS A 108 0.93 -3.89 -3.71
N GLY A 109 0.19 -4.25 -2.65
CA GLY A 109 -1.08 -3.63 -2.30
C GLY A 109 -0.94 -2.14 -1.94
N VAL A 110 0.09 -1.77 -1.19
CA VAL A 110 0.38 -0.37 -0.83
C VAL A 110 0.76 0.43 -2.06
N VAL A 111 1.74 -0.03 -2.84
CA VAL A 111 2.20 0.66 -4.05
C VAL A 111 1.08 0.77 -5.09
N ARG A 112 0.27 -0.29 -5.27
CA ARG A 112 -0.90 -0.25 -6.14
C ARG A 112 -1.92 0.79 -5.70
N SER A 113 -2.22 0.89 -4.41
CA SER A 113 -3.21 1.84 -3.90
C SER A 113 -2.80 3.29 -4.17
N ILE A 114 -1.50 3.58 -3.99
CA ILE A 114 -0.91 4.88 -4.30
C ILE A 114 -0.92 5.13 -5.80
N HIS A 115 -0.43 4.18 -6.59
CA HIS A 115 -0.41 4.27 -8.05
C HIS A 115 -1.82 4.50 -8.61
N GLU A 116 -2.84 3.85 -8.06
CA GLU A 116 -4.23 4.04 -8.48
C GLU A 116 -4.76 5.45 -8.23
N ALA A 117 -4.35 6.08 -7.13
CA ALA A 117 -4.68 7.46 -6.81
C ALA A 117 -3.99 8.41 -7.78
N ILE A 118 -2.66 8.30 -7.93
CA ILE A 118 -1.88 9.27 -8.70
C ILE A 118 -1.98 9.09 -10.23
N THR A 119 -2.64 8.05 -10.75
CA THR A 119 -2.72 7.79 -12.21
C THR A 119 -4.15 7.73 -12.76
N ASN A 120 -5.13 8.31 -12.06
CA ASN A 120 -6.55 8.27 -12.45
C ASN A 120 -7.02 6.85 -12.85
N SER A 121 -6.70 5.83 -12.04
CA SER A 121 -7.00 4.44 -12.39
C SER A 121 -8.35 3.95 -11.83
N THR A 122 -8.76 2.75 -12.25
CA THR A 122 -9.86 2.00 -11.65
C THR A 122 -9.44 1.38 -10.31
N LEU A 123 -10.40 0.86 -9.55
CA LEU A 123 -10.14 0.10 -8.33
C LEU A 123 -9.80 -1.35 -8.68
N GLY A 124 -8.65 -1.83 -8.20
CA GLY A 124 -8.19 -3.19 -8.47
C GLY A 124 -8.91 -4.31 -7.72
N ALA A 125 -9.47 -3.99 -6.55
CA ALA A 125 -10.17 -4.94 -5.71
C ALA A 125 -11.49 -4.32 -5.23
N ILE A 126 -12.61 -4.95 -5.59
CA ILE A 126 -13.95 -4.54 -5.19
C ILE A 126 -14.65 -5.77 -4.63
N THR A 127 -15.17 -5.67 -3.41
CA THR A 127 -15.90 -6.77 -2.79
C THR A 127 -17.22 -7.03 -3.54
N PRO A 128 -17.68 -8.29 -3.64
CA PRO A 128 -18.98 -8.58 -4.25
C PRO A 128 -20.12 -7.80 -3.58
N PHE A 129 -20.03 -7.60 -2.27
CA PHE A 129 -21.00 -6.81 -1.50
C PHE A 129 -21.05 -5.36 -1.95
N ALA A 130 -19.92 -4.64 -1.97
CA ALA A 130 -19.87 -3.24 -2.41
C ALA A 130 -20.34 -3.07 -3.87
N ARG A 131 -20.11 -4.08 -4.72
CA ARG A 131 -20.62 -4.09 -6.09
C ARG A 131 -22.14 -4.24 -6.14
N ARG A 132 -22.73 -5.16 -5.37
CA ARG A 132 -24.18 -5.36 -5.31
C ARG A 132 -24.91 -4.14 -4.76
N GLU A 133 -24.32 -3.48 -3.77
CA GLU A 133 -24.90 -2.27 -3.17
C GLU A 133 -24.73 -1.02 -4.04
N GLY A 134 -24.03 -1.10 -5.18
CA GLY A 134 -23.82 0.05 -6.06
C GLY A 134 -22.94 1.15 -5.45
N TRP A 135 -22.14 0.83 -4.42
CA TRP A 135 -21.34 1.79 -3.68
C TRP A 135 -20.16 2.36 -4.47
N ILE A 136 -19.71 1.66 -5.49
CA ILE A 136 -18.55 2.08 -6.28
C ILE A 136 -19.01 2.83 -7.53
N PRO A 137 -18.46 4.03 -7.82
CA PRO A 137 -18.73 4.72 -9.07
C PRO A 137 -18.42 3.84 -10.29
N GLN A 138 -19.33 3.79 -11.26
CA GLN A 138 -19.25 2.85 -12.40
C GLN A 138 -17.93 2.96 -13.19
N HIS A 139 -17.41 4.18 -13.36
CA HIS A 139 -16.15 4.43 -14.05
C HIS A 139 -14.90 3.98 -13.26
N ARG A 140 -15.05 3.66 -11.96
CA ARG A 140 -14.00 3.11 -11.09
C ARG A 140 -14.07 1.58 -10.96
N SER A 141 -15.19 0.97 -11.35
CA SER A 141 -15.42 -0.48 -11.25
C SER A 141 -15.39 -1.22 -12.59
N LEU A 142 -14.62 -0.72 -13.56
CA LEU A 142 -14.53 -1.33 -14.88
C LEU A 142 -13.95 -2.75 -14.79
N ASN A 143 -14.54 -3.68 -15.55
CA ASN A 143 -14.03 -5.04 -15.69
C ASN A 143 -13.46 -5.22 -17.11
N PRO A 144 -12.15 -5.03 -17.30
CA PRO A 144 -11.54 -5.06 -18.63
C PRO A 144 -11.65 -6.46 -19.23
N ARG A 145 -12.21 -6.56 -20.43
CA ARG A 145 -12.28 -7.80 -21.24
C ARG A 145 -11.23 -7.84 -22.34
N ARG A 146 -10.60 -6.71 -22.63
CA ARG A 146 -9.56 -6.55 -23.65
C ARG A 146 -8.43 -5.71 -23.11
N VAL A 147 -7.22 -5.91 -23.64
CA VAL A 147 -6.00 -5.20 -23.23
C VAL A 147 -6.16 -3.68 -23.24
N HIS A 148 -6.80 -3.11 -24.27
CA HIS A 148 -7.01 -1.66 -24.39
C HIS A 148 -8.05 -1.08 -23.39
N GLN A 149 -8.70 -1.92 -22.59
CA GLN A 149 -9.62 -1.50 -21.54
C GLN A 149 -8.95 -1.45 -20.16
N LEU A 150 -7.68 -1.84 -20.06
CA LEU A 150 -6.92 -1.70 -18.83
C LEU A 150 -6.69 -0.21 -18.56
N CYS A 151 -6.81 0.19 -17.29
CA CYS A 151 -6.28 1.47 -16.82
C CYS A 151 -4.79 1.32 -16.50
N PRO A 152 -4.05 2.43 -16.25
CA PRO A 152 -2.62 2.38 -15.97
C PRO A 152 -2.25 1.40 -14.86
N SER A 153 -2.96 1.45 -13.72
CA SER A 153 -2.68 0.54 -12.60
C SER A 153 -3.03 -0.92 -12.90
N SER A 154 -4.13 -1.17 -13.62
CA SER A 154 -4.52 -2.54 -13.96
C SER A 154 -3.50 -3.20 -14.90
N ARG A 155 -2.88 -2.42 -15.79
CA ARG A 155 -1.80 -2.91 -16.65
C ARG A 155 -0.56 -3.33 -15.86
N LEU A 156 -0.16 -2.56 -14.85
CA LEU A 156 1.06 -2.82 -14.08
C LEU A 156 0.87 -3.88 -13.01
N PHE A 157 -0.22 -3.77 -12.23
CA PHE A 157 -0.46 -4.61 -11.05
C PHE A 157 -1.38 -5.80 -11.32
N GLY A 158 -2.01 -5.85 -12.50
CA GLY A 158 -2.97 -6.87 -12.91
C GLY A 158 -4.41 -6.49 -12.56
N ALA A 159 -5.36 -7.21 -13.13
CA ALA A 159 -6.79 -7.11 -12.85
C ALA A 159 -7.43 -8.51 -12.93
N MET A 160 -8.73 -8.62 -12.65
CA MET A 160 -9.45 -9.88 -12.87
C MET A 160 -9.24 -10.34 -14.32
N ASN A 161 -8.75 -11.57 -14.51
CA ASN A 161 -8.37 -12.16 -15.80
C ASN A 161 -7.14 -11.53 -16.52
N TRP A 162 -6.40 -10.63 -15.87
CA TRP A 162 -5.21 -9.98 -16.45
C TRP A 162 -4.02 -10.04 -15.52
N GLN A 163 -2.95 -10.67 -15.98
CA GLN A 163 -1.67 -10.70 -15.26
C GLN A 163 -1.00 -9.33 -15.29
N GLY A 164 -0.53 -8.85 -14.14
CA GLY A 164 0.30 -7.65 -14.06
C GLY A 164 1.75 -7.93 -14.47
N VAL A 165 2.44 -6.90 -14.97
CA VAL A 165 3.88 -6.98 -15.33
C VAL A 165 4.83 -6.73 -14.17
N LEU A 166 4.33 -6.23 -13.04
CA LEU A 166 5.11 -6.05 -11.82
C LEU A 166 4.99 -7.29 -10.92
N HIS A 167 6.13 -7.83 -10.53
CA HIS A 167 6.23 -8.95 -9.59
C HIS A 167 7.04 -8.51 -8.37
N PHE A 168 6.40 -8.57 -7.21
CA PHE A 168 6.98 -8.18 -5.93
C PHE A 168 7.43 -9.43 -5.20
N GLN A 169 8.72 -9.52 -4.86
CA GLN A 169 9.22 -10.57 -3.97
C GLN A 169 8.94 -10.20 -2.51
N ASP A 170 8.94 -11.22 -1.64
CA ASP A 170 8.90 -10.99 -0.20
C ASP A 170 10.18 -10.26 0.23
N ALA A 171 10.03 -9.22 1.06
CA ALA A 171 11.15 -8.47 1.59
C ALA A 171 11.70 -9.18 2.82
N ARG A 172 13.00 -9.46 2.81
CA ARG A 172 13.69 -10.16 3.90
C ARG A 172 14.37 -9.17 4.83
N CYS A 173 14.11 -9.26 6.13
CA CYS A 173 14.80 -8.43 7.13
C CYS A 173 16.29 -8.76 7.15
N GLN A 174 17.15 -7.77 7.38
CA GLN A 174 18.59 -8.00 7.50
C GLN A 174 18.99 -8.52 8.88
N THR A 175 18.17 -8.29 9.89
CA THR A 175 18.32 -8.87 11.24
C THR A 175 17.31 -10.00 11.46
N ASN A 176 17.62 -10.91 12.38
CA ASN A 176 16.72 -11.93 12.90
C ASN A 176 15.97 -11.46 14.17
N GLU A 177 16.30 -10.28 14.69
CA GLU A 177 15.67 -9.73 15.88
C GLU A 177 14.23 -9.28 15.62
N PHE A 178 13.44 -9.21 16.69
CA PHE A 178 12.11 -8.62 16.71
C PHE A 178 11.75 -8.21 18.14
N ARG A 179 10.64 -7.47 18.28
CA ARG A 179 9.99 -7.27 19.58
C ARG A 179 8.57 -7.78 19.57
N VAL A 180 8.12 -8.23 20.73
CA VAL A 180 6.70 -8.48 20.98
C VAL A 180 6.13 -7.23 21.65
N GLN A 181 5.14 -6.62 21.01
CA GLN A 181 4.47 -5.41 21.51
C GLN A 181 2.96 -5.56 21.36
N CYS A 182 2.23 -4.91 22.26
CA CYS A 182 0.76 -4.92 22.24
C CYS A 182 0.24 -4.20 20.99
N LEU A 183 -0.60 -4.88 20.22
CA LEU A 183 -1.40 -4.31 19.14
C LEU A 183 -2.85 -4.16 19.65
N PRO A 184 -3.33 -2.92 19.90
CA PRO A 184 -4.68 -2.70 20.38
C PRO A 184 -5.74 -3.20 19.40
N SER A 185 -6.93 -3.47 19.92
CA SER A 185 -8.09 -3.79 19.10
C SER A 185 -8.50 -2.57 18.29
N LEU A 186 -8.30 -2.62 16.97
CA LEU A 186 -8.71 -1.56 16.05
C LEU A 186 -10.02 -1.95 15.38
N TYR A 187 -10.99 -1.04 15.39
CA TYR A 187 -12.27 -1.28 14.73
C TYR A 187 -12.13 -1.28 13.21
N ALA A 188 -12.88 -2.16 12.57
CA ALA A 188 -13.06 -2.14 11.14
C ALA A 188 -13.76 -0.84 10.69
N PRO A 189 -13.54 -0.38 9.44
CA PRO A 189 -14.33 0.72 8.87
C PRO A 189 -15.83 0.45 9.00
N GLN A 190 -16.58 1.39 9.58
CA GLN A 190 -18.02 1.27 9.75
C GLN A 190 -18.74 1.86 8.53
N GLU A 191 -19.38 1.03 7.71
CA GLU A 191 -20.07 1.53 6.50
C GLU A 191 -21.34 2.32 6.83
N LYS A 192 -21.95 2.03 7.99
CA LYS A 192 -23.13 2.74 8.50
C LYS A 192 -22.86 3.27 9.91
N LYS A 193 -23.23 4.53 10.17
CA LYS A 193 -23.24 5.11 11.52
C LYS A 193 -24.65 5.55 11.91
N PHE A 194 -24.90 5.66 13.21
CA PHE A 194 -26.16 6.16 13.71
C PHE A 194 -26.16 7.69 13.66
N TYR A 195 -27.20 8.26 13.07
CA TYR A 195 -27.40 9.70 12.99
C TYR A 195 -28.52 10.07 13.96
N GLU A 196 -28.22 10.91 14.94
CA GLU A 196 -29.17 11.30 15.98
C GLU A 196 -30.35 12.07 15.38
N GLU A 197 -30.08 12.98 14.45
CA GLU A 197 -31.09 13.80 13.77
C GLU A 197 -32.06 12.97 12.93
N LYS A 198 -31.60 11.83 12.39
CA LYS A 198 -32.44 10.90 11.62
C LYS A 198 -33.02 9.77 12.46
N ARG A 199 -32.59 9.62 13.72
CA ARG A 199 -32.88 8.50 14.64
C ARG A 199 -32.73 7.11 13.99
N ARG A 200 -31.78 6.95 13.06
CA ARG A 200 -31.54 5.70 12.34
C ARG A 200 -30.09 5.55 11.92
N LYS A 201 -29.67 4.31 11.62
CA LYS A 201 -28.40 4.06 10.95
C LYS A 201 -28.53 4.41 9.47
N ASP A 202 -27.53 5.10 8.95
CA ASP A 202 -27.41 5.44 7.53
C ASP A 202 -25.94 5.30 7.10
N LEU A 203 -25.65 5.41 5.80
CA LEU A 203 -24.27 5.36 5.30
C LEU A 203 -23.41 6.40 6.02
N ASN A 204 -22.18 6.01 6.34
CA ASN A 204 -21.24 6.89 7.02
C ASN A 204 -20.69 7.94 6.04
N ASP A 205 -21.06 9.20 6.25
CA ASP A 205 -20.64 10.36 5.45
C ASP A 205 -19.13 10.62 5.48
N ASP A 206 -18.38 9.94 6.37
CA ASP A 206 -16.92 9.88 6.35
C ASP A 206 -16.35 9.18 5.10
N TYR A 207 -17.14 8.28 4.52
CA TYR A 207 -16.72 7.41 3.43
C TYR A 207 -17.59 7.58 2.19
N PHE A 208 -18.85 7.97 2.37
CA PHE A 208 -19.86 8.00 1.31
C PHE A 208 -20.35 9.41 1.03
N ASP A 209 -20.50 9.75 -0.25
CA ASP A 209 -21.24 10.92 -0.67
C ASP A 209 -22.73 10.62 -0.48
N MET A 210 -23.40 11.41 0.35
CA MET A 210 -24.78 11.12 0.76
C MET A 210 -25.81 11.37 -0.35
N SER A 211 -25.45 12.14 -1.39
CA SER A 211 -26.31 12.43 -2.54
C SER A 211 -26.30 11.28 -3.55
N SER A 212 -25.12 10.79 -3.90
CA SER A 212 -24.90 9.72 -4.86
C SER A 212 -24.94 8.32 -4.23
N ARG A 213 -24.83 8.23 -2.90
CA ARG A 213 -24.73 6.97 -2.12
C ARG A 213 -23.49 6.14 -2.50
N GLN A 214 -22.48 6.77 -3.08
CA GLN A 214 -21.23 6.15 -3.52
C GLN A 214 -20.06 6.54 -2.63
N VAL A 215 -19.01 5.71 -2.59
CA VAL A 215 -17.77 6.05 -1.88
C VAL A 215 -17.11 7.28 -2.50
N GLN A 216 -16.60 8.17 -1.65
CA GLN A 216 -16.02 9.46 -2.08
C GLN A 216 -14.60 9.30 -2.65
N GLY A 217 -13.84 8.30 -2.19
CA GLY A 217 -12.44 8.19 -2.54
C GLY A 217 -11.68 7.04 -1.88
N ARG A 218 -10.35 7.16 -1.85
CA ARG A 218 -9.41 6.22 -1.22
C ARG A 218 -8.97 6.71 0.15
N LYS A 219 -9.04 5.82 1.13
CA LYS A 219 -8.58 6.08 2.49
C LYS A 219 -7.06 5.93 2.59
N PHE A 220 -6.36 7.00 2.97
CA PHE A 220 -4.94 6.97 3.31
C PHE A 220 -4.74 7.40 4.77
N TYR A 221 -3.93 6.64 5.50
CA TYR A 221 -3.59 6.94 6.88
C TYR A 221 -2.37 7.83 6.95
N TYR A 222 -2.38 8.82 7.85
CA TYR A 222 -1.23 9.67 8.09
C TYR A 222 -0.07 8.90 8.75
N HIS A 223 1.12 9.45 8.60
CA HIS A 223 2.21 9.12 9.51
C HIS A 223 2.11 9.90 10.81
N PHE A 224 2.72 9.35 11.85
CA PHE A 224 2.79 9.94 13.18
C PHE A 224 4.26 10.06 13.58
N SER A 225 4.57 11.02 14.45
CA SER A 225 5.93 11.22 15.00
C SER A 225 6.51 9.94 15.60
N HIS A 226 5.66 9.17 16.27
CA HIS A 226 5.97 7.87 16.87
C HIS A 226 4.69 7.04 16.97
N PRO A 227 4.77 5.70 17.04
CA PRO A 227 3.62 4.88 17.35
C PRO A 227 3.22 4.99 18.83
N ILE A 228 1.98 4.59 19.15
CA ILE A 228 1.57 4.39 20.54
C ILE A 228 2.38 3.23 21.14
N SER A 229 3.05 3.50 22.26
CA SER A 229 3.94 2.54 22.92
C SER A 229 3.26 1.65 23.95
N ARG A 230 2.07 2.04 24.43
CA ARG A 230 1.31 1.30 25.47
C ARG A 230 -0.17 1.28 25.14
N ALA A 231 -0.72 0.07 25.03
CA ALA A 231 -2.15 -0.18 25.07
C ALA A 231 -2.42 -1.20 26.17
N GLU A 232 -3.31 -0.87 27.10
CA GLU A 232 -3.69 -1.75 28.22
C GLU A 232 -4.45 -3.00 27.75
N LYS A 233 -5.12 -2.90 26.58
CA LYS A 233 -5.89 -3.97 25.98
C LYS A 233 -5.49 -4.16 24.52
N GLY A 234 -5.26 -5.40 24.13
CA GLY A 234 -4.88 -5.74 22.76
C GLY A 234 -4.37 -7.16 22.68
N VAL A 235 -3.80 -7.49 21.51
CA VAL A 235 -3.16 -8.76 21.24
C VAL A 235 -1.67 -8.53 21.11
N LEU A 236 -0.86 -9.36 21.74
CA LEU A 236 0.59 -9.32 21.54
C LEU A 236 0.94 -9.64 20.09
N ALA A 237 1.82 -8.87 19.50
CA ALA A 237 2.21 -9.03 18.11
C ALA A 237 3.73 -8.88 17.95
N GLN A 238 4.30 -9.73 17.12
CA GLN A 238 5.68 -9.62 16.66
C GLN A 238 5.82 -8.40 15.75
N GLN A 239 6.76 -7.50 16.03
CA GLN A 239 6.99 -6.28 15.25
C GLN A 239 8.46 -6.15 14.86
N ALA A 240 8.69 -5.65 13.65
CA ALA A 240 9.98 -5.13 13.22
C ALA A 240 10.11 -3.67 13.68
N LEU A 241 11.18 -3.33 14.38
CA LEU A 241 11.36 -2.01 14.99
C LEU A 241 11.89 -0.97 13.99
N ALA A 242 11.93 0.29 14.44
CA ALA A 242 12.62 1.37 13.74
C ALA A 242 14.08 0.97 13.42
N GLU A 243 14.59 1.48 12.31
CA GLU A 243 15.90 1.21 11.72
C GLU A 243 16.12 -0.22 11.19
N TYR A 244 15.16 -1.13 11.35
CA TYR A 244 15.25 -2.42 10.69
C TYR A 244 15.16 -2.23 9.18
N VAL A 245 16.06 -2.90 8.44
CA VAL A 245 16.14 -2.84 6.98
C VAL A 245 15.66 -4.14 6.40
N PHE A 246 14.74 -4.08 5.44
CA PHE A 246 14.34 -5.21 4.61
C PHE A 246 14.86 -5.03 3.19
N THR A 247 15.40 -6.10 2.61
CA THR A 247 15.83 -6.11 1.21
C THR A 247 14.84 -6.90 0.37
N THR A 248 14.48 -6.39 -0.80
CA THR A 248 13.57 -7.06 -1.74
C THR A 248 13.89 -6.73 -3.19
N GLN A 249 13.19 -7.39 -4.11
CA GLN A 249 13.24 -7.10 -5.53
C GLN A 249 11.83 -6.89 -6.10
N ILE A 250 11.72 -5.93 -7.02
CA ILE A 250 10.56 -5.77 -7.90
C ILE A 250 11.01 -6.07 -9.32
N ARG A 251 10.48 -7.15 -9.91
CA ARG A 251 10.70 -7.44 -11.34
C ARG A 251 9.64 -6.73 -12.17
N TYR A 252 10.06 -6.11 -13.26
CA TYR A 252 9.18 -5.46 -14.22
C TYR A 252 9.43 -5.98 -15.63
N HIS A 253 8.38 -6.00 -16.45
CA HIS A 253 8.45 -6.51 -17.81
C HIS A 253 7.81 -5.56 -18.81
N SER A 254 8.58 -5.17 -19.83
CA SER A 254 8.11 -4.40 -20.99
C SER A 254 7.45 -3.06 -20.62
N LEU A 255 8.00 -2.33 -19.65
CA LEU A 255 7.54 -0.99 -19.25
C LEU A 255 8.16 0.08 -20.14
N THR A 256 7.38 1.09 -20.52
CA THR A 256 7.94 2.33 -21.07
C THR A 256 8.68 3.12 -19.97
N PRO A 257 9.58 4.06 -20.32
CA PRO A 257 10.19 4.95 -19.33
C PRO A 257 9.16 5.70 -18.47
N ALA A 258 8.04 6.14 -19.06
CA ALA A 258 6.96 6.81 -18.33
C ALA A 258 6.21 5.85 -17.38
N GLU A 259 5.92 4.62 -17.80
CA GLU A 259 5.32 3.59 -16.91
C GLU A 259 6.25 3.25 -15.74
N LEU A 260 7.57 3.22 -15.97
CA LEU A 260 8.55 3.00 -14.92
C LEU A 260 8.64 4.21 -13.96
N GLY A 261 8.59 5.43 -14.50
CA GLY A 261 8.52 6.66 -13.71
C GLY A 261 7.28 6.73 -12.81
N SER A 262 6.11 6.29 -13.27
CA SER A 262 4.92 6.26 -12.42
C SER A 262 5.03 5.24 -11.28
N VAL A 263 5.79 4.16 -11.47
CA VAL A 263 6.14 3.21 -10.39
C VAL A 263 7.08 3.87 -9.39
N PHE A 264 8.12 4.60 -9.85
CA PHE A 264 9.02 5.32 -8.95
C PHE A 264 8.28 6.38 -8.12
N ALA A 265 7.37 7.14 -8.74
CA ALA A 265 6.52 8.08 -8.02
C ALA A 265 5.66 7.37 -6.96
N ALA A 266 5.06 6.22 -7.29
CA ALA A 266 4.26 5.43 -6.34
C ALA A 266 5.08 4.78 -5.21
N LEU A 267 6.39 4.61 -5.40
CA LEU A 267 7.33 4.19 -4.36
C LEU A 267 7.77 5.35 -3.45
N GLY A 268 7.36 6.59 -3.74
CA GLY A 268 7.71 7.78 -2.97
C GLY A 268 9.02 8.44 -3.38
N LEU A 269 9.52 8.15 -4.59
CA LEU A 269 10.83 8.59 -5.09
C LEU A 269 10.76 9.85 -5.96
N ASP A 270 9.60 10.50 -6.06
CA ASP A 270 9.48 11.75 -6.81
C ASP A 270 10.33 12.86 -6.16
N THR A 271 11.11 13.59 -6.95
CA THR A 271 12.08 14.56 -6.44
C THR A 271 11.43 15.78 -5.78
N LYS A 272 10.20 16.13 -6.18
CA LYS A 272 9.45 17.27 -5.62
C LYS A 272 8.42 16.82 -4.59
N HIS A 273 7.89 15.61 -4.77
CA HIS A 273 6.77 15.08 -3.99
C HIS A 273 7.09 13.69 -3.43
N GLY A 274 8.26 13.55 -2.79
CA GLY A 274 8.67 12.32 -2.11
C GLY A 274 7.83 12.03 -0.87
N PHE A 275 7.76 10.75 -0.46
CA PHE A 275 7.01 10.33 0.73
C PHE A 275 7.41 8.92 1.21
N TYR A 276 6.87 8.53 2.37
CA TYR A 276 7.12 7.22 2.98
C TYR A 276 5.89 6.33 2.85
N LEU A 277 6.10 5.02 2.71
CA LEU A 277 5.00 4.06 2.61
C LEU A 277 4.36 3.79 3.98
N LYS A 278 3.04 3.54 3.98
CA LYS A 278 2.27 3.11 5.15
C LYS A 278 1.84 1.64 5.04
N VAL A 279 2.63 0.74 5.62
CA VAL A 279 2.57 -0.72 5.42
C VAL A 279 2.05 -1.45 6.67
N GLY A 280 1.27 -2.53 6.47
CA GLY A 280 0.88 -3.43 7.55
C GLY A 280 -0.29 -2.95 8.43
N ALA A 281 -0.41 -3.58 9.60
CA ALA A 281 -1.43 -3.31 10.61
C ALA A 281 -1.04 -2.12 11.50
N GLY A 282 -1.95 -1.68 12.38
CA GLY A 282 -1.66 -0.62 13.34
C GLY A 282 -1.52 0.78 12.75
N LYS A 283 -1.96 1.02 11.51
CA LYS A 283 -1.89 2.34 10.88
C LYS A 283 -2.53 3.47 11.71
N PRO A 284 -3.72 3.28 12.34
CA PRO A 284 -4.34 4.32 13.17
C PRO A 284 -3.52 4.72 14.41
N ILE A 285 -2.64 3.84 14.88
CA ILE A 285 -1.83 4.05 16.09
C ILE A 285 -0.36 4.39 15.78
N GLY A 286 -0.06 4.67 14.51
CA GLY A 286 1.27 5.11 14.10
C GLY A 286 2.25 4.05 13.60
N LEU A 287 1.88 2.77 13.59
CA LEU A 287 2.72 1.71 13.00
C LEU A 287 2.80 1.84 11.47
N GLY A 288 3.85 1.26 10.89
CA GLY A 288 3.90 0.97 9.46
C GLY A 288 4.60 2.00 8.59
N THR A 289 5.42 2.89 9.14
CA THR A 289 6.13 3.91 8.34
C THR A 289 7.42 3.33 7.78
N VAL A 290 7.56 3.29 6.46
CA VAL A 290 8.67 2.65 5.76
C VAL A 290 9.22 3.56 4.66
N GLU A 291 10.51 3.84 4.70
CA GLU A 291 11.25 4.50 3.62
C GLU A 291 11.57 3.49 2.53
N VAL A 292 11.52 3.90 1.27
CA VAL A 292 11.96 3.08 0.14
C VAL A 292 13.19 3.69 -0.47
N GLN A 293 14.20 2.86 -0.70
CA GLN A 293 15.39 3.21 -1.48
C GLN A 293 15.61 2.16 -2.56
N ILE A 294 15.91 2.59 -3.78
CA ILE A 294 16.41 1.70 -4.84
C ILE A 294 17.93 1.76 -4.77
N THR A 295 18.57 0.61 -4.58
CA THR A 295 20.04 0.51 -4.50
C THR A 295 20.68 0.18 -5.84
N GLU A 296 19.94 -0.51 -6.70
CA GLU A 296 20.42 -0.98 -8.00
C GLU A 296 19.23 -1.26 -8.92
N ILE A 297 19.41 -1.01 -10.21
CA ILE A 297 18.52 -1.51 -11.26
C ILE A 297 19.31 -2.46 -12.16
N GLU A 298 18.99 -3.75 -12.10
CA GLU A 298 19.48 -4.73 -13.04
C GLU A 298 18.62 -4.66 -14.31
N GLN A 299 19.20 -4.21 -15.42
CA GLN A 299 18.48 -4.09 -16.67
C GLN A 299 19.34 -4.54 -17.86
N PRO A 300 18.97 -5.61 -18.57
CA PRO A 300 19.66 -5.98 -19.81
C PRO A 300 19.44 -4.90 -20.87
N GLU A 301 20.47 -4.64 -21.67
CA GLU A 301 20.40 -3.72 -22.82
C GLU A 301 19.38 -4.21 -23.85
N SER A 302 19.36 -5.53 -24.06
CA SER A 302 18.49 -6.23 -25.00
C SER A 302 17.96 -7.51 -24.38
N MET A 303 16.63 -7.66 -24.38
CA MET A 303 15.99 -8.90 -23.93
C MET A 303 16.28 -10.05 -24.90
N GLY A 304 16.40 -9.77 -26.20
CA GLY A 304 16.78 -10.77 -27.19
C GLY A 304 18.16 -11.37 -26.90
N ASP A 305 19.15 -10.51 -26.65
CA ASP A 305 20.53 -10.96 -26.40
C ASP A 305 20.65 -11.67 -25.07
N ARG A 306 19.92 -11.21 -24.04
CA ARG A 306 19.86 -11.85 -22.72
C ARG A 306 19.46 -13.33 -22.77
N TYR A 307 18.58 -13.70 -23.70
CA TYR A 307 18.10 -15.09 -23.86
C TYR A 307 18.81 -15.86 -24.98
N ARG A 308 19.62 -15.20 -25.83
CA ARG A 308 20.39 -15.86 -26.89
C ARG A 308 21.82 -16.22 -26.48
N SER A 309 22.32 -15.67 -25.38
CA SER A 309 23.65 -15.95 -24.86
C SER A 309 23.61 -16.34 -23.39
N TYR A 310 24.42 -17.34 -23.02
CA TYR A 310 24.64 -17.73 -21.63
C TYR A 310 25.49 -16.70 -20.87
N ASP A 311 26.34 -15.96 -21.59
CA ASP A 311 27.27 -14.97 -21.05
C ASP A 311 26.71 -13.54 -21.06
N ALA A 312 25.44 -13.36 -21.42
CA ALA A 312 24.82 -12.05 -21.44
C ALA A 312 24.72 -11.47 -20.02
N GLU A 313 25.55 -10.46 -19.75
CA GLU A 313 25.51 -9.69 -18.52
C GLU A 313 24.33 -8.69 -18.53
N SER A 314 23.75 -8.48 -17.36
CA SER A 314 22.82 -7.38 -17.11
C SER A 314 23.53 -6.44 -16.13
N PRO A 315 24.31 -5.46 -16.60
CA PRO A 315 25.04 -4.58 -15.69
C PRO A 315 24.07 -3.84 -14.76
N GLY A 316 24.41 -3.79 -13.48
CA GLY A 316 23.66 -3.07 -12.48
C GLY A 316 23.84 -1.56 -12.62
N ILE A 317 22.75 -0.82 -12.77
CA ILE A 317 22.77 0.65 -12.73
C ILE A 317 22.78 1.08 -11.27
N THR A 318 23.84 1.76 -10.83
CA THR A 318 24.07 2.21 -9.45
C THR A 318 24.57 3.67 -9.42
N GLY A 319 24.70 4.25 -8.21
CA GLY A 319 25.28 5.58 -8.01
C GLY A 319 24.58 6.70 -8.79
N ASP A 320 25.35 7.63 -9.37
CA ASP A 320 24.82 8.77 -10.11
C ASP A 320 23.99 8.35 -11.34
N ALA A 321 24.41 7.27 -12.02
CA ALA A 321 23.67 6.73 -13.16
C ALA A 321 22.27 6.24 -12.75
N LEU A 322 22.14 5.67 -11.55
CA LEU A 322 20.86 5.25 -11.00
C LEU A 322 19.95 6.45 -10.71
N THR A 323 20.50 7.48 -10.07
CA THR A 323 19.77 8.73 -9.79
C THR A 323 19.25 9.36 -11.09
N GLN A 324 20.13 9.52 -12.08
CA GLN A 324 19.77 10.07 -13.39
C GLN A 324 18.70 9.22 -14.09
N PHE A 325 18.79 7.88 -13.99
CA PHE A 325 17.81 6.98 -14.57
C PHE A 325 16.41 7.15 -13.94
N ILE A 326 16.35 7.26 -12.62
CA ILE A 326 15.10 7.48 -11.88
C ILE A 326 14.51 8.84 -12.25
N GLU A 327 15.30 9.91 -12.22
CA GLU A 327 14.88 11.27 -12.57
C GLU A 327 14.37 11.38 -14.01
N THR A 328 15.08 10.78 -14.96
CA THR A 328 14.66 10.78 -16.37
C THR A 328 13.33 10.03 -16.55
N SER A 329 13.15 8.91 -15.86
CA SER A 329 11.91 8.13 -15.93
C SER A 329 10.73 8.89 -15.30
N LEU A 330 10.95 9.55 -14.14
CA LEU A 330 9.97 10.43 -13.50
C LEU A 330 9.57 11.59 -14.41
N ALA A 331 10.56 12.27 -15.01
CA ALA A 331 10.32 13.36 -15.94
C ALA A 331 9.44 12.91 -17.14
N GLU A 332 9.69 11.71 -17.68
CA GLU A 332 8.86 11.13 -18.73
C GLU A 332 7.43 10.84 -18.28
N ALA A 333 7.22 10.36 -17.04
CA ALA A 333 5.89 10.11 -16.49
C ALA A 333 5.07 11.40 -16.33
N HIS A 334 5.70 12.48 -15.86
CA HIS A 334 5.08 13.81 -15.78
C HIS A 334 4.80 14.41 -17.16
N ARG A 335 5.78 14.34 -18.08
CA ARG A 335 5.67 14.88 -19.45
C ARG A 335 4.53 14.23 -20.23
N GLN A 336 4.29 12.94 -20.02
CA GLN A 336 3.21 12.19 -20.68
C GLN A 336 1.87 12.27 -19.92
N HIS A 337 1.81 13.05 -18.83
CA HIS A 337 0.61 13.19 -17.98
C HIS A 337 0.07 11.84 -17.49
N LEU A 338 0.96 10.86 -17.25
CA LEU A 338 0.57 9.58 -16.66
C LEU A 338 0.29 9.73 -15.16
N ILE A 339 0.94 10.71 -14.53
CA ILE A 339 0.76 11.08 -13.14
C ILE A 339 -0.07 12.36 -13.05
N ASP A 340 -1.09 12.35 -12.19
CA ASP A 340 -1.85 13.51 -11.74
C ASP A 340 -1.03 14.25 -10.68
N SER A 341 -0.45 15.39 -11.06
CA SER A 341 0.45 16.17 -10.19
C SER A 341 -0.25 16.67 -8.92
N GLN A 342 -1.54 17.01 -8.99
CA GLN A 342 -2.28 17.48 -7.82
C GLN A 342 -2.51 16.34 -6.82
N GLN A 343 -2.89 15.16 -7.31
CA GLN A 343 -3.04 13.99 -6.44
C GLN A 343 -1.71 13.49 -5.91
N LEU A 344 -0.63 13.55 -6.70
CA LEU A 344 0.72 13.21 -6.20
C LEU A 344 1.13 14.14 -5.05
N GLN A 345 0.94 15.45 -5.21
CA GLN A 345 1.19 16.41 -4.15
C GLN A 345 0.36 16.09 -2.90
N GLN A 346 -0.94 15.86 -3.06
CA GLN A 346 -1.82 15.51 -1.93
C GLN A 346 -1.36 14.22 -1.23
N ILE A 347 -0.99 13.18 -1.97
CA ILE A 347 -0.47 11.94 -1.40
C ILE A 347 0.85 12.18 -0.67
N SER A 348 1.75 12.99 -1.23
CA SER A 348 3.02 13.35 -0.61
C SER A 348 2.83 14.08 0.72
N GLU A 349 1.88 15.02 0.79
CA GLU A 349 1.52 15.71 2.03
C GLU A 349 0.96 14.74 3.09
N ILE A 350 0.06 13.82 2.70
CA ILE A 350 -0.54 12.82 3.60
C ILE A 350 0.49 11.84 4.13
N LEU A 351 1.40 11.40 3.26
CA LEU A 351 2.42 10.38 3.55
C LEU A 351 3.79 11.00 3.84
N SER A 352 3.83 12.28 4.20
CA SER A 352 5.04 12.98 4.62
C SER A 352 5.56 12.45 5.96
N TYR A 353 6.88 12.39 6.09
CA TYR A 353 7.57 12.02 7.32
C TYR A 353 8.96 12.70 7.36
N PRO A 354 9.46 13.16 8.53
CA PRO A 354 8.86 13.09 9.87
C PRO A 354 7.54 13.84 9.99
N SER A 355 6.58 13.26 10.72
CA SER A 355 5.26 13.85 10.93
C SER A 355 5.21 14.55 12.29
N GLN A 356 4.54 15.70 12.35
CA GLN A 356 4.23 16.40 13.60
C GLN A 356 2.95 15.87 14.27
N ARG A 357 2.21 14.98 13.61
CA ARG A 357 0.98 14.39 14.15
C ARG A 357 1.33 13.42 15.28
N GLN A 358 0.61 13.51 16.39
CA GLN A 358 0.68 12.57 17.50
C GLN A 358 -0.51 11.60 17.47
N PRO A 359 -0.29 10.30 17.74
CA PRO A 359 -1.38 9.34 17.77
C PRO A 359 -2.21 9.54 19.05
N LYS A 360 -3.53 9.40 18.96
CA LYS A 360 -4.45 9.51 20.11
C LYS A 360 -4.94 8.12 20.52
N LEU A 361 -4.93 7.86 21.83
CA LEU A 361 -5.47 6.65 22.45
C LEU A 361 -6.98 6.85 22.67
N GLU A 362 -7.76 6.81 21.60
CA GLU A 362 -9.23 6.75 21.68
C GLU A 362 -9.75 5.61 20.80
N TYR A 363 -9.50 4.36 21.25
CA TYR A 363 -10.07 3.14 20.66
C TYR A 363 -10.61 2.21 21.75
#